data_AF-A0AAX2J7Q3-F1
#
_entry.id   AF-A0AAX2J7Q3-F1
#
_cell.length_a   1.000
_cell.length_b   1.000
_cell.length_c   1.000
_cell.angle_alpha   90.00
_cell.angle_beta   90.00
_cell.angle_gamma   90.00
#
_symmetry.space_group_name_H-M   'P 1'
#
loop_
_entity.id
_entity.type
_entity.pdbx_description
1 polymer ?
#
loop_
_entity_poly.entity_id
_entity_poly.type
_entity_poly.pdbx_seq_one_letter_code
_entity_poly.pdbx_strand_id
1 'polypeptide(L)'
;MKRFIIGFIFLTFLTTVLYSQEISEKEGIKVLKQIRKEIQKEERQKEKATKEAEKTERKKGKKIIKEIERDMNESLEEKVFRSKNIPEARIAAAEEAFKTGRERMAFLREEEKEILNLEKSLGIVTNENRDFLGDKFDKVYEKFKENNNEIEILLMENRKLNEYLDRLNKMEEKVKERN
;
A
#
# COMPACT_ATOMS: atom_id res chain seq x y z
N MET A 1 -71.28 -33.11 54.53
CA MET A 1 -70.97 -31.96 53.64
C MET A 1 -69.55 -31.41 53.80
N LYS A 2 -68.95 -31.31 55.01
CA LYS A 2 -67.59 -30.75 55.19
C LYS A 2 -66.46 -31.43 54.39
N ARG A 3 -66.50 -32.76 54.20
CA ARG A 3 -65.50 -33.51 53.40
C ARG A 3 -65.59 -33.27 51.89
N PHE A 4 -66.79 -32.98 51.36
CA PHE A 4 -66.98 -32.68 49.93
C PHE A 4 -66.57 -31.23 49.59
N ILE A 5 -66.78 -30.29 50.52
CA ILE A 5 -66.39 -28.88 50.35
C ILE A 5 -64.87 -28.74 50.27
N ILE A 6 -64.13 -29.47 51.12
CA ILE A 6 -62.65 -29.45 51.12
C ILE A 6 -62.09 -30.03 49.80
N GLY A 7 -62.69 -31.10 49.27
CA GLY A 7 -62.29 -31.68 47.98
C GLY A 7 -62.53 -30.73 46.79
N PHE A 8 -63.63 -29.98 46.81
CA PHE A 8 -63.96 -29.01 45.75
C PHE A 8 -63.00 -27.81 45.73
N ILE A 9 -62.55 -27.36 46.90
CA ILE A 9 -61.55 -26.29 47.04
C ILE A 9 -60.16 -26.78 46.57
N PHE A 10 -59.79 -28.03 46.85
CA PHE A 10 -58.53 -28.61 46.35
C PHE A 10 -58.51 -28.77 44.82
N LEU A 11 -59.63 -29.18 44.22
CA LEU A 11 -59.72 -29.39 42.77
C LEU A 11 -59.62 -28.07 41.98
N THR A 12 -60.22 -27.00 42.51
CA THR A 12 -60.14 -25.65 41.91
C THR A 12 -58.73 -25.04 42.04
N PHE A 13 -58.01 -25.31 43.15
CA PHE A 13 -56.60 -24.92 43.26
C PHE A 13 -55.71 -25.68 42.26
N LEU A 14 -55.92 -26.99 42.08
CA LEU A 14 -55.13 -27.80 41.13
C LEU A 14 -55.31 -27.32 39.68
N THR A 15 -56.53 -26.98 39.28
CA THR A 15 -56.81 -26.47 37.93
C THR A 15 -56.20 -25.08 37.70
N THR A 16 -56.20 -24.20 38.71
CA THR A 16 -55.51 -22.90 38.60
C THR A 16 -53.99 -23.01 38.56
N VAL A 17 -53.39 -23.97 39.27
CA VAL A 17 -51.94 -24.21 39.21
C VAL A 17 -51.54 -24.77 37.85
N LEU A 18 -52.29 -25.74 37.32
CA LEU A 18 -52.08 -26.29 35.97
C LEU A 18 -52.25 -25.22 34.88
N TYR A 19 -53.27 -24.37 34.99
CA TYR A 19 -53.51 -23.28 34.05
C TYR A 19 -52.42 -22.20 34.10
N SER A 20 -51.93 -21.87 35.31
CA SER A 20 -50.82 -20.92 35.49
C SER A 20 -49.50 -21.48 34.95
N GLN A 21 -49.27 -22.79 35.09
CA GLN A 21 -48.12 -23.47 34.51
C GLN A 21 -48.17 -23.46 32.98
N GLU A 22 -49.34 -23.71 32.38
CA GLU A 22 -49.54 -23.69 30.92
C GLU A 22 -49.37 -22.26 30.33
N ILE A 23 -49.77 -21.22 31.06
CA ILE A 23 -49.49 -19.81 30.69
C ILE A 23 -47.98 -19.54 30.72
N SER A 24 -47.28 -19.98 31.78
CA SER A 24 -45.83 -19.81 31.91
C SER A 24 -45.05 -20.53 30.80
N GLU A 25 -45.54 -21.69 30.34
CA GLU A 25 -44.95 -22.44 29.23
C GLU A 25 -45.15 -21.72 27.89
N LYS A 26 -46.34 -21.14 27.65
CA LYS A 26 -46.61 -20.37 26.41
C LYS A 26 -45.76 -19.11 26.33
N GLU A 27 -45.53 -18.42 27.44
CA GLU A 27 -44.61 -17.28 27.51
C GLU A 27 -43.14 -17.72 27.39
N GLY A 28 -42.76 -18.81 28.06
CA GLY A 28 -41.43 -19.41 27.94
C GLY A 28 -41.09 -19.80 26.50
N ILE A 29 -42.03 -20.39 25.76
CA ILE A 29 -41.86 -20.73 24.34
C ILE A 29 -41.66 -19.48 23.46
N LYS A 30 -42.35 -18.37 23.75
CA LYS A 30 -42.14 -17.10 23.03
C LYS A 30 -40.75 -16.52 23.28
N VAL A 31 -40.30 -16.53 24.53
CA VAL A 31 -38.96 -16.07 24.93
C VAL A 31 -37.88 -16.95 24.26
N LEU A 32 -38.03 -18.27 24.32
CA LEU A 32 -37.13 -19.21 23.64
C LEU A 32 -37.08 -18.99 22.11
N LYS A 33 -38.22 -18.65 21.49
CA LYS A 33 -38.31 -18.33 20.07
C LYS A 33 -37.63 -16.99 19.72
N GLN A 34 -37.67 -16.01 20.61
CA GLN A 34 -36.92 -14.75 20.47
C GLN A 34 -35.41 -14.97 20.61
N ILE A 35 -34.98 -15.66 21.67
CA ILE A 35 -33.57 -16.02 21.90
C ILE A 35 -33.01 -16.78 20.68
N ARG A 36 -33.76 -17.75 20.14
CA ARG A 36 -33.33 -18.48 18.93
C ARG A 36 -33.15 -17.57 17.71
N LYS A 37 -34.01 -16.56 17.52
CA LYS A 37 -33.89 -15.60 16.42
C LYS A 37 -32.69 -14.66 16.60
N GLU A 38 -32.43 -14.23 17.83
CA GLU A 38 -31.29 -13.37 18.17
C GLU A 38 -29.96 -14.11 17.96
N ILE A 39 -29.85 -15.35 18.46
CA ILE A 39 -28.69 -16.21 18.22
C ILE A 39 -28.44 -16.38 16.71
N GLN A 40 -29.47 -16.70 15.92
CA GLN A 40 -29.32 -16.82 14.46
C GLN A 40 -28.89 -15.51 13.79
N LYS A 41 -29.33 -14.36 14.30
CA LYS A 41 -28.96 -13.06 13.75
C LYS A 41 -27.51 -12.72 14.08
N GLU A 42 -27.07 -13.01 15.31
CA GLU A 42 -25.70 -12.82 15.76
C GLU A 42 -24.73 -13.76 15.02
N GLU A 43 -25.08 -15.03 14.84
CA GLU A 43 -24.30 -16.00 14.05
C GLU A 43 -24.13 -15.54 12.60
N ARG A 44 -25.22 -15.07 11.95
CA ARG A 44 -25.15 -14.52 10.60
C ARG A 44 -24.28 -13.27 10.50
N GLN A 45 -24.26 -12.43 11.53
CA GLN A 45 -23.40 -11.24 11.57
C GLN A 45 -21.92 -11.63 11.74
N LYS A 46 -21.62 -12.58 12.64
CA LYS A 46 -20.28 -13.14 12.81
C LYS A 46 -19.76 -13.77 11.53
N GLU A 47 -20.58 -14.55 10.84
CA GLU A 47 -20.22 -15.19 9.56
C GLU A 47 -19.98 -14.17 8.43
N LYS A 48 -20.74 -13.08 8.40
CA LYS A 48 -20.50 -11.98 7.44
C LYS A 48 -19.18 -11.26 7.73
N ALA A 49 -18.91 -10.96 9.00
CA ALA A 49 -17.68 -10.30 9.41
C ALA A 49 -16.43 -11.16 9.10
N THR A 50 -16.49 -12.48 9.34
CA THR A 50 -15.39 -13.39 8.99
C THR A 50 -15.19 -13.50 7.47
N LYS A 51 -16.27 -13.60 6.69
CA LYS A 51 -16.20 -13.60 5.22
C LYS A 51 -15.62 -12.30 4.65
N GLU A 52 -15.96 -11.15 5.22
CA GLU A 52 -15.40 -9.86 4.80
C GLU A 52 -13.92 -9.71 5.16
N ALA A 53 -13.52 -10.17 6.36
CA ALA A 53 -12.13 -10.22 6.76
C ALA A 53 -11.31 -11.14 5.83
N GLU A 54 -11.81 -12.35 5.55
CA GLU A 54 -11.18 -13.31 4.65
C GLU A 54 -11.09 -12.77 3.21
N LYS A 55 -12.15 -12.10 2.72
CA LYS A 55 -12.13 -11.44 1.40
C LYS A 55 -11.07 -10.33 1.34
N THR A 56 -10.84 -9.62 2.44
CA THR A 56 -9.83 -8.57 2.55
C THR A 56 -8.42 -9.15 2.57
N GLU A 57 -8.18 -10.20 3.36
CA GLU A 57 -6.92 -10.94 3.35
C GLU A 57 -6.63 -11.56 1.98
N ARG A 58 -7.62 -12.18 1.34
CA ARG A 58 -7.48 -12.76 0.01
C ARG A 58 -7.16 -11.71 -1.06
N LYS A 59 -7.68 -10.49 -0.94
CA LYS A 59 -7.29 -9.35 -1.80
C LYS A 59 -5.84 -8.94 -1.57
N LYS A 60 -5.38 -8.88 -0.31
CA LYS A 60 -3.98 -8.60 0.03
C LYS A 60 -3.05 -9.68 -0.53
N GLY A 61 -3.38 -10.96 -0.31
CA GLY A 61 -2.64 -12.10 -0.86
C GLY A 61 -2.58 -12.07 -2.39
N LYS A 62 -3.70 -11.81 -3.07
CA LYS A 62 -3.70 -11.61 -4.53
C LYS A 62 -2.83 -10.45 -4.99
N LYS A 63 -2.78 -9.35 -4.24
CA LYS A 63 -1.91 -8.20 -4.56
C LYS A 63 -0.44 -8.57 -4.43
N ILE A 64 -0.07 -9.29 -3.36
CA ILE A 64 1.30 -9.80 -3.14
C ILE A 64 1.70 -10.77 -4.25
N ILE A 65 0.85 -11.73 -4.61
CA ILE A 65 1.13 -12.69 -5.68
C ILE A 65 1.33 -11.97 -7.02
N LYS A 66 0.45 -11.02 -7.39
CA LYS A 66 0.64 -10.21 -8.59
C LYS A 66 1.93 -9.40 -8.57
N GLU A 67 2.32 -8.91 -7.40
CA GLU A 67 3.55 -8.14 -7.24
C GLU A 67 4.78 -9.01 -7.46
N ILE A 68 4.77 -10.25 -6.96
CA ILE A 68 5.79 -11.28 -7.18
C ILE A 68 5.82 -11.72 -8.65
N GLU A 69 4.68 -12.04 -9.27
CA GLU A 69 4.60 -12.41 -10.69
C GLU A 69 5.15 -11.29 -11.58
N ARG A 70 4.80 -10.04 -11.26
CA ARG A 70 5.33 -8.88 -11.97
C ARG A 70 6.84 -8.74 -11.75
N ASP A 71 7.32 -8.96 -10.53
CA ASP A 71 8.76 -8.91 -10.24
C ASP A 71 9.53 -10.04 -10.93
N MET A 72 8.95 -11.21 -11.10
CA MET A 72 9.60 -12.32 -11.81
C MET A 72 9.66 -12.09 -13.33
N ASN A 73 8.71 -11.33 -13.89
CA ASN A 73 8.55 -11.15 -15.33
C ASN A 73 9.06 -9.79 -15.86
N GLU A 74 9.35 -8.82 -14.99
CA GLU A 74 9.93 -7.52 -15.35
C GLU A 74 11.44 -7.63 -15.65
N SER A 75 11.92 -6.84 -16.61
CA SER A 75 13.34 -6.72 -16.91
C SER A 75 14.10 -6.04 -15.76
N LEU A 76 15.43 -6.23 -15.68
CA LEU A 76 16.27 -5.55 -14.69
C LEU A 76 16.18 -4.02 -14.80
N GLU A 77 16.04 -3.51 -16.02
CA GLU A 77 15.81 -2.09 -16.29
C GLU A 77 14.51 -1.60 -15.63
N GLU A 78 13.40 -2.31 -15.84
CA GLU A 78 12.10 -1.94 -15.26
C GLU A 78 12.09 -2.04 -13.72
N LYS A 79 12.81 -3.01 -13.13
CA LYS A 79 12.95 -3.12 -11.67
C LYS A 79 13.67 -1.93 -11.04
N VAL A 80 14.71 -1.42 -11.71
CA VAL A 80 15.42 -0.20 -11.27
C VAL A 80 14.46 0.99 -11.23
N PHE A 81 13.53 1.05 -12.18
CA PHE A 81 12.52 2.12 -12.24
C PHE A 81 11.30 1.89 -11.32
N ARG A 82 11.02 0.66 -10.87
CA ARG A 82 9.85 0.32 -10.04
C ARG A 82 10.09 0.39 -8.52
N SER A 83 11.34 0.28 -8.05
CA SER A 83 11.64 0.40 -6.62
C SER A 83 11.21 1.78 -6.09
N LYS A 84 10.51 1.81 -4.95
CA LYS A 84 9.91 2.98 -4.26
C LYS A 84 10.22 4.32 -4.96
N ASN A 85 9.38 4.65 -5.95
CA ASN A 85 9.59 5.67 -6.98
C ASN A 85 9.54 7.10 -6.42
N ILE A 86 10.51 7.42 -5.55
CA ILE A 86 10.71 8.75 -4.96
C ILE A 86 11.78 9.42 -5.83
N PRO A 87 11.43 10.47 -6.59
CA PRO A 87 12.37 11.19 -7.46
C PRO A 87 13.68 11.55 -6.76
N GLU A 88 13.60 11.96 -5.49
CA GLU A 88 14.75 12.30 -4.65
C GLU A 88 15.68 11.11 -4.40
N ALA A 89 15.14 9.90 -4.19
CA ALA A 89 15.95 8.70 -4.01
C ALA A 89 16.67 8.28 -5.29
N ARG A 90 16.04 8.51 -6.46
CA ARG A 90 16.67 8.24 -7.77
C ARG A 90 17.80 9.22 -8.07
N ILE A 91 17.61 10.49 -7.74
CA ILE A 91 18.65 11.52 -7.84
C ILE A 91 19.85 11.11 -6.98
N ALA A 92 19.62 10.78 -5.71
CA ALA A 92 20.69 10.39 -4.78
C ALA A 92 21.47 9.15 -5.24
N ALA A 93 20.76 8.10 -5.69
CA ALA A 93 21.41 6.88 -6.20
C ALA A 93 22.22 7.14 -7.48
N ALA A 94 21.71 7.99 -8.39
CA ALA A 94 22.43 8.36 -9.59
C ALA A 94 23.67 9.22 -9.27
N GLU A 95 23.58 10.15 -8.32
CA GLU A 95 24.72 10.93 -7.85
C GLU A 95 25.83 10.06 -7.26
N GLU A 96 25.47 9.05 -6.46
CA GLU A 96 26.43 8.09 -5.90
C GLU A 96 27.09 7.23 -6.99
N ALA A 97 26.32 6.80 -7.99
CA ALA A 97 26.85 6.08 -9.14
C ALA A 97 27.82 6.95 -9.96
N PHE A 98 27.50 8.23 -10.21
CA PHE A 98 28.40 9.15 -10.91
C PHE A 98 29.64 9.50 -10.09
N LYS A 99 29.55 9.59 -8.75
CA LYS A 99 30.71 9.74 -7.88
C LYS A 99 31.67 8.56 -8.02
N THR A 100 31.14 7.34 -7.92
CA THR A 100 31.91 6.10 -8.15
C THR A 100 32.51 6.06 -9.56
N GLY A 101 31.72 6.49 -10.56
CA GLY A 101 32.17 6.60 -11.95
C GLY A 101 33.36 7.56 -12.11
N ARG A 102 33.33 8.74 -11.47
CA ARG A 102 34.44 9.70 -11.49
C ARG A 102 35.71 9.15 -10.86
N GLU A 103 35.59 8.46 -9.74
CA GLU A 103 36.73 7.80 -9.09
C GLU A 103 37.38 6.80 -10.04
N ARG A 104 36.59 5.97 -10.74
CA ARG A 104 37.10 5.03 -11.75
C ARG A 104 37.71 5.72 -12.97
N MET A 105 37.09 6.81 -13.45
CA MET A 105 37.62 7.57 -14.58
C MET A 105 38.95 8.24 -14.26
N ALA A 106 39.22 8.61 -13.00
CA ALA A 106 40.51 9.18 -12.63
C ALA A 106 41.67 8.20 -12.87
N PHE A 107 41.47 6.91 -12.58
CA PHE A 107 42.44 5.86 -12.90
C PHE A 107 42.59 5.65 -14.40
N LEU A 108 41.47 5.53 -15.12
CA LEU A 108 41.50 5.33 -16.57
C LEU A 108 42.16 6.49 -17.31
N ARG A 109 42.03 7.73 -16.83
CA ARG A 109 42.69 8.89 -17.46
C ARG A 109 44.20 8.81 -17.41
N GLU A 110 44.78 8.23 -16.36
CA GLU A 110 46.23 8.01 -16.32
C GLU A 110 46.63 6.93 -17.33
N GLU A 111 45.88 5.85 -17.45
CA GLU A 111 46.09 4.83 -18.50
C GLU A 111 45.93 5.42 -19.92
N GLU A 112 44.92 6.28 -20.13
CA GLU A 112 44.68 6.97 -21.41
C GLU A 112 45.86 7.88 -21.79
N LYS A 113 46.46 8.59 -20.81
CA LYS A 113 47.68 9.39 -21.01
C LYS A 113 48.90 8.52 -21.31
N GLU A 114 49.06 7.39 -20.62
CA GLU A 114 50.15 6.45 -20.88
C GLU A 114 50.06 5.89 -22.30
N ILE A 115 48.86 5.52 -22.75
CA ILE A 115 48.60 5.08 -24.13
C ILE A 115 49.03 6.16 -25.13
N LEU A 116 48.65 7.42 -24.93
CA LEU A 116 49.07 8.54 -25.77
C LEU A 116 50.60 8.69 -25.84
N ASN A 117 51.28 8.58 -24.70
CA ASN A 117 52.74 8.67 -24.63
C ASN A 117 53.42 7.52 -25.36
N LEU A 118 52.89 6.30 -25.26
CA LEU A 118 53.38 5.12 -25.96
C LEU A 118 53.17 5.22 -27.47
N GLU A 119 51.96 5.61 -27.91
CA GLU A 119 51.63 5.82 -29.33
C GLU A 119 52.59 6.84 -29.97
N LYS A 120 52.84 7.96 -29.27
CA LYS A 120 53.78 8.99 -29.70
C LYS A 120 55.22 8.46 -29.81
N SER A 121 55.66 7.66 -28.84
CA SER A 121 57.02 7.08 -28.82
C SER A 121 57.22 6.04 -29.93
N LEU A 122 56.16 5.32 -30.30
CA LEU A 122 56.15 4.33 -31.38
C LEU A 122 55.97 4.94 -32.78
N GLY A 123 55.79 6.26 -32.89
CA GLY A 123 55.55 6.94 -34.17
C GLY A 123 54.19 6.60 -34.79
N ILE A 124 53.24 6.11 -33.99
CA ILE A 124 51.86 5.85 -34.43
C ILE A 124 51.18 7.21 -34.61
N VAL A 125 50.55 7.42 -35.77
CA VAL A 125 49.73 8.62 -36.01
C VAL A 125 48.52 8.56 -35.08
N THR A 126 48.58 9.30 -33.98
CA THR A 126 47.48 9.44 -33.05
C THR A 126 46.32 10.15 -33.73
N ASN A 127 45.12 9.55 -33.71
CA ASN A 127 43.92 10.21 -34.18
C ASN A 127 43.56 11.34 -33.22
N GLU A 128 43.72 12.59 -33.65
CA GLU A 128 43.41 13.79 -32.85
C GLU A 128 41.92 13.88 -32.45
N ASN A 129 41.03 13.18 -33.18
CA ASN A 129 39.60 13.13 -32.90
C ASN A 129 39.18 11.91 -32.06
N ARG A 130 40.13 11.22 -31.40
CA ARG A 130 39.81 10.08 -30.54
C ARG A 130 39.14 10.57 -29.26
N ASP A 131 37.82 10.38 -29.16
CA ASP A 131 37.09 10.57 -27.91
C ASP A 131 37.45 9.45 -26.92
N PHE A 132 38.19 9.81 -25.88
CA PHE A 132 38.50 8.92 -24.76
C PHE A 132 37.25 8.64 -23.92
N LEU A 133 37.32 7.58 -23.09
CA LEU A 133 36.19 7.22 -22.25
C LEU A 133 35.97 8.29 -21.18
N GLY A 134 37.05 8.89 -20.67
CA GLY A 134 36.98 10.04 -19.77
C GLY A 134 36.18 11.22 -20.33
N ASP A 135 36.40 11.57 -21.60
CA ASP A 135 35.70 12.69 -22.25
C ASP A 135 34.22 12.39 -22.46
N LYS A 136 33.89 11.15 -22.85
CA LYS A 136 32.50 10.70 -22.97
C LYS A 136 31.79 10.71 -21.62
N PHE A 137 32.48 10.30 -20.57
CA PHE A 137 31.96 10.33 -19.22
C PHE A 137 31.62 11.76 -18.78
N ASP A 138 32.51 12.72 -19.01
CA ASP A 138 32.29 14.12 -18.62
C ASP A 138 31.06 14.71 -19.31
N LYS A 139 30.92 14.49 -20.63
CA LYS A 139 29.75 14.94 -21.40
C LYS A 139 28.44 14.41 -20.80
N VAL A 140 28.43 13.13 -20.40
CA VAL A 140 27.25 12.52 -19.77
C VAL A 140 27.02 13.08 -18.36
N TYR A 141 28.09 13.28 -17.60
CA TYR A 141 28.01 13.79 -16.23
C TYR A 141 27.51 15.23 -16.16
N GLU A 142 27.95 16.12 -17.05
CA GLU A 142 27.45 17.49 -17.09
C GLU A 142 25.96 17.53 -17.48
N LYS A 143 25.56 16.75 -18.48
CA LYS A 143 24.14 16.62 -18.84
C LYS A 143 23.29 16.07 -17.70
N PHE A 144 23.83 15.13 -16.92
CA PHE A 144 23.17 14.63 -15.73
C PHE A 144 22.96 15.73 -14.68
N LYS A 145 23.96 16.57 -14.41
CA LYS A 145 23.80 17.70 -13.48
C LYS A 145 22.74 18.68 -13.94
N GLU A 146 22.75 19.05 -15.22
CA GLU A 146 21.76 19.96 -15.81
C GLU A 146 20.33 19.41 -15.61
N ASN A 147 20.12 18.15 -15.99
CA ASN A 147 18.82 17.49 -15.82
C ASN A 147 18.39 17.39 -14.36
N ASN A 148 19.30 17.08 -13.43
CA ASN A 148 18.98 16.99 -12.01
C ASN A 148 18.53 18.34 -11.44
N ASN A 149 19.21 19.44 -11.81
CA ASN A 149 18.81 20.78 -11.40
C ASN A 149 17.39 21.11 -11.89
N GLU A 150 17.07 20.77 -13.13
CA GLU A 150 15.73 20.96 -13.69
C GLU A 150 14.68 20.13 -12.93
N ILE A 151 14.97 18.86 -12.64
CA ILE A 151 14.07 18.00 -11.87
C ILE A 151 13.84 18.57 -10.46
N GLU A 152 14.88 19.06 -9.79
CA GLU A 152 14.75 19.64 -8.45
C GLU A 152 13.83 20.87 -8.44
N ILE A 153 13.93 21.73 -9.46
CA ILE A 153 13.02 22.87 -9.67
C ILE A 153 11.58 22.38 -9.84
N LEU A 154 11.35 21.40 -10.73
CA LEU A 154 10.02 20.85 -10.98
C LEU A 154 9.41 20.18 -9.75
N LEU A 155 10.22 19.55 -8.89
CA LEU A 155 9.77 18.96 -7.63
C LEU A 155 9.33 20.04 -6.63
N MET A 156 10.03 21.18 -6.59
CA MET A 156 9.63 22.32 -5.76
C MET A 156 8.32 22.95 -6.25
N GLU A 157 8.16 23.11 -7.56
CA GLU A 157 6.94 23.66 -8.15
C GLU A 157 5.72 22.75 -7.92
N ASN A 158 5.88 21.44 -8.13
CA ASN A 158 4.82 20.47 -7.85
C ASN A 158 4.38 20.48 -6.39
N ARG A 159 5.31 20.64 -5.44
CA ARG A 159 4.97 20.79 -4.02
C ARG A 159 4.06 22.00 -3.78
N LYS A 160 4.42 23.17 -4.35
CA LYS A 160 3.60 24.38 -4.25
C LYS A 160 2.21 24.20 -4.87
N LEU A 161 2.12 23.56 -6.04
CA LEU A 161 0.85 23.29 -6.71
C LEU A 161 -0.06 22.37 -5.86
N ASN A 162 0.51 21.33 -5.26
CA ASN A 162 -0.23 20.44 -4.37
C ASN A 162 -0.77 21.17 -3.12
N GLU A 163 0.00 22.10 -2.55
CA GLU A 163 -0.47 22.94 -1.45
C GLU A 163 -1.63 23.85 -1.87
N TYR A 164 -1.58 24.42 -3.08
CA TYR A 164 -2.68 25.23 -3.60
C TYR A 164 -3.94 24.39 -3.85
N LEU A 165 -3.81 23.19 -4.41
CA LEU A 165 -4.91 22.25 -4.59
C LEU A 165 -5.55 21.85 -3.25
N ASP A 166 -4.76 21.57 -2.23
CA ASP A 166 -5.27 21.26 -0.89
C ASP A 166 -6.06 22.42 -0.28
N ARG A 167 -5.59 23.66 -0.46
CA ARG A 167 -6.33 24.86 -0.04
C ARG A 167 -7.65 25.03 -0.80
N LEU A 168 -7.66 24.78 -2.10
CA LEU A 168 -8.86 24.85 -2.93
C LEU A 168 -9.88 23.80 -2.50
N ASN A 169 -9.46 22.56 -2.28
CA ASN A 169 -10.34 21.49 -1.80
C ASN A 169 -10.99 21.85 -0.46
N LYS A 170 -10.23 22.39 0.49
CA LYS A 170 -10.76 22.87 1.78
C LYS A 170 -11.76 24.01 1.64
N MET A 171 -11.59 24.89 0.64
CA MET A 171 -12.56 25.95 0.36
C MET A 171 -13.83 25.37 -0.28
N GLU A 172 -13.70 24.43 -1.20
CA GLU A 172 -14.84 23.77 -1.85
C GLU A 172 -15.70 22.99 -0.84
N GLU A 173 -15.09 22.24 0.08
CA GLU A 173 -15.80 21.53 1.15
C GLU A 173 -16.60 22.51 2.02
N LYS A 174 -15.99 23.63 2.43
CA LYS A 174 -16.68 24.68 3.23
C LYS A 174 -17.86 25.31 2.49
N VAL A 175 -17.79 25.43 1.16
CA VAL A 175 -18.91 25.95 0.36
C VAL A 175 -20.03 24.91 0.25
N LYS A 176 -19.67 23.63 0.06
CA LYS A 176 -20.64 22.52 0.04
C LYS A 176 -21.37 22.36 1.37
N GLU A 177 -20.71 22.54 2.50
CA GLU A 177 -21.35 22.47 3.83
C GLU A 177 -22.31 23.64 4.12
N ARG A 178 -22.24 24.74 3.36
CA ARG A 178 -23.07 25.94 3.54
C ARG A 178 -24.32 25.97 2.65
N ASN A 179 -24.43 25.07 1.67
CA ASN A 179 -25.57 24.92 0.77
C ASN A 179 -26.36 23.66 1.12
#